data_AF-A0A821CXZ5-F1
#
_entry.id   AF-A0A821CXZ5-F1
#
_cell.length_a   1.000
_cell.length_b   1.000
_cell.length_c   1.000
_cell.angle_alpha   90.00
_cell.angle_beta   90.00
_cell.angle_gamma   90.00
#
_symmetry.space_group_name_H-M   'P 1'
#
loop_
_entity.id
_entity.type
_entity.pdbx_description
1 polymer ?
#
loop_
_entity_poly.entity_id
_entity_poly.type
_entity_poly.pdbx_seq_one_letter_code
_entity_poly.pdbx_strand_id
1 'polypeptide(L)'
;MGTSLLEYTNPPYLSDISEEPKQLLEPISGYAHESLLPLEEACEPLLNIVPSLPAHIWIAKQNSKNPPNDLTQDESAAIPLAKIPAAPRQTVWRGLHLDLSKDCPPGEKITWWAFSSCTTSLSVLESDLYLGNVGTRTLFSIETINGLIIRSHSHFTTEDEILLLSGTFLEVKSQLNPAPDLHVIHLQQKIPPHVLLEPPFESIS
;
A
#
# COMPACT_ATOMS: atom_id res chain seq x y z
N MET A 1 34.57 19.47 -14.40
CA MET A 1 33.78 18.65 -15.33
C MET A 1 32.55 18.22 -14.54
N GLY A 2 31.40 18.80 -14.86
CA GLY A 2 30.18 18.67 -14.07
C GLY A 2 29.56 17.30 -14.27
N THR A 3 29.40 16.57 -13.17
CA THR A 3 28.52 15.40 -13.10
C THR A 3 27.09 15.87 -13.38
N SER A 4 26.53 15.41 -14.50
CA SER A 4 25.12 15.56 -14.85
C SER A 4 24.29 15.00 -13.70
N LEU A 5 23.59 15.90 -13.01
CA LEU A 5 22.47 15.56 -12.13
C LEU A 5 21.46 14.87 -13.04
N LEU A 6 21.41 13.54 -12.96
CA LEU A 6 20.36 12.74 -13.57
C LEU A 6 19.03 13.37 -13.19
N GLU A 7 18.20 13.59 -14.20
CA GLU A 7 16.89 14.20 -14.12
C GLU A 7 16.03 13.45 -13.08
N TYR A 8 16.02 13.98 -11.85
CA TYR A 8 15.08 13.58 -10.80
C TYR A 8 13.72 14.19 -11.12
N THR A 9 13.10 13.73 -12.20
CA THR A 9 11.66 13.94 -12.39
C THR A 9 10.95 12.96 -11.47
N ASN A 10 10.30 13.50 -10.46
CA ASN A 10 9.47 12.76 -9.51
C ASN A 10 8.45 11.89 -10.29
N PRO A 11 8.40 10.56 -10.07
CA PRO A 11 7.34 9.76 -10.67
C PRO A 11 5.97 10.26 -10.19
N PRO A 12 4.91 10.20 -11.02
CA PRO A 12 3.58 10.64 -10.65
C PRO A 12 3.14 10.04 -9.31
N TYR A 13 2.85 10.89 -8.34
CA TYR A 13 2.32 10.50 -7.03
C TYR A 13 0.83 10.15 -7.22
N LEU A 14 0.49 8.88 -7.03
CA LEU A 14 -0.90 8.46 -6.86
C LEU A 14 -1.16 8.31 -5.35
N SER A 15 -1.74 9.34 -4.74
CA SER A 15 -2.30 9.28 -3.40
C SER A 15 -3.79 9.59 -3.45
N ASP A 16 -4.56 8.99 -2.55
CA ASP A 16 -6.01 9.22 -2.45
C ASP A 16 -6.35 10.61 -1.87
N ILE A 17 -5.35 11.49 -1.69
CA ILE A 17 -5.46 12.79 -1.03
C ILE A 17 -5.03 13.87 -2.04
N SER A 18 -5.99 14.63 -2.55
CA SER A 18 -5.77 15.61 -3.64
C SER A 18 -4.97 16.87 -3.25
N GLU A 19 -4.61 17.05 -1.97
CA GLU A 19 -4.06 18.31 -1.42
C GLU A 19 -2.77 18.14 -0.59
N GLU A 20 -1.83 17.27 -0.97
CA GLU A 20 -0.52 17.21 -0.30
C GLU A 20 0.53 18.17 -0.90
N PRO A 21 1.32 18.86 -0.06
CA PRO A 21 2.34 19.79 -0.52
C PRO A 21 3.48 19.06 -1.26
N LYS A 22 3.77 19.52 -2.49
CA LYS A 22 4.78 18.94 -3.41
C LYS A 22 6.24 19.20 -2.99
N GLN A 23 6.50 19.41 -1.70
CA GLN A 23 7.82 19.76 -1.19
C GLN A 23 8.67 18.50 -1.00
N LEU A 24 9.90 18.52 -1.52
CA LEU A 24 10.88 17.47 -1.31
C LEU A 24 11.32 17.49 0.16
N LEU A 25 10.96 16.45 0.91
CA LEU A 25 11.49 16.23 2.26
C LEU A 25 12.80 15.46 2.15
N GLU A 26 13.78 15.82 2.97
CA GLU A 26 14.98 14.98 3.11
C GLU A 26 14.59 13.61 3.66
N PRO A 27 15.30 12.53 3.26
CA PRO A 27 15.14 11.23 3.90
C PRO A 27 15.25 11.39 5.42
N ILE A 28 14.33 10.75 6.15
CA ILE A 28 14.37 10.75 7.62
C ILE A 28 15.72 10.12 8.03
N SER A 29 16.61 10.93 8.59
CA SER A 29 17.94 10.53 9.02
C SER A 29 18.01 10.56 10.55
N GLY A 30 18.85 9.70 11.14
CA GLY A 30 19.00 9.60 12.61
C GLY A 30 17.97 8.72 13.32
N TYR A 31 16.85 8.36 12.66
CA TYR A 31 15.78 7.54 13.28
C TYR A 31 16.25 6.18 13.82
N ALA A 32 17.28 5.58 13.21
CA ALA A 32 17.84 4.31 13.67
C ALA A 32 18.51 4.40 15.06
N HIS A 33 18.78 5.61 15.55
CA HIS A 33 19.34 5.87 16.87
C HIS A 33 18.32 6.48 17.83
N GLU A 34 17.08 6.68 17.39
CA GLU A 34 16.00 7.16 18.26
C GLU A 34 15.39 5.99 19.03
N SER A 35 15.02 6.25 20.28
CA SER A 35 14.28 5.27 21.07
C SER A 35 12.92 5.02 20.43
N LEU A 36 12.56 3.75 20.25
CA LEU A 36 11.24 3.39 19.74
C LEU A 36 10.16 3.87 20.70
N LEU A 37 9.11 4.43 20.10
CA LEU A 37 7.92 4.86 20.82
C LEU A 37 7.02 3.65 21.12
N PRO A 38 6.44 3.54 22.33
CA PRO A 38 5.49 2.48 22.63
C PRO A 38 4.33 2.44 21.63
N LEU A 39 3.80 1.25 21.36
CA LEU A 39 2.75 1.07 20.36
C LEU A 39 1.50 1.90 20.68
N GLU A 40 1.18 2.06 21.97
CA GLU A 40 0.10 2.92 22.47
C GLU A 40 0.30 4.40 22.10
N GLU A 41 1.51 4.92 22.35
CA GLU A 41 1.85 6.32 22.10
C GLU A 41 1.93 6.60 20.59
N ALA A 42 2.51 5.68 19.81
CA ALA A 42 2.56 5.77 18.35
C ALA A 42 1.16 5.81 17.72
N CYS A 43 0.19 5.16 18.35
CA CYS A 43 -1.19 5.08 17.87
C CYS A 43 -2.12 6.15 18.44
N GLU A 44 -1.67 6.99 19.38
CA GLU A 44 -2.49 8.03 20.03
C GLU A 44 -3.24 8.92 19.02
N PRO A 45 -2.61 9.42 17.93
CA PRO A 45 -3.29 10.28 16.95
C PRO A 45 -4.48 9.61 16.25
N LEU A 46 -4.50 8.27 16.22
CA LEU A 46 -5.49 7.47 15.50
C LEU A 46 -6.70 7.08 16.37
N LEU A 47 -6.64 7.31 17.69
CA LEU A 47 -7.70 6.91 18.63
C LEU A 47 -9.07 7.50 18.30
N ASN A 48 -9.10 8.73 17.78
CA ASN A 48 -10.33 9.42 17.40
C ASN A 48 -10.89 8.95 16.05
N ILE A 49 -10.06 8.28 15.23
CA ILE A 49 -10.42 7.81 13.89
C ILE A 49 -10.88 6.35 13.94
N VAL A 50 -10.22 5.55 14.79
CA VAL A 50 -10.50 4.13 14.94
C VAL A 50 -10.87 3.85 16.41
N PRO A 51 -12.15 3.97 16.80
CA PRO A 51 -12.56 3.82 18.20
C PRO A 51 -12.23 2.44 18.83
N SER A 52 -12.05 1.41 18.01
CA SER A 52 -11.66 0.06 18.45
C SER A 52 -10.14 -0.13 18.62
N LEU A 53 -9.34 0.88 18.27
CA LEU A 53 -7.88 0.78 18.26
C LEU A 53 -7.25 0.37 19.60
N PRO A 54 -7.72 0.83 20.79
CA PRO A 54 -7.18 0.35 22.06
C PRO A 54 -7.28 -1.17 22.25
N ALA A 55 -8.39 -1.77 21.80
CA ALA A 55 -8.57 -3.21 21.86
C ALA A 55 -7.62 -3.94 20.89
N HIS A 56 -7.42 -3.39 19.69
CA HIS A 56 -6.47 -3.96 18.72
C HIS A 56 -5.02 -3.90 19.21
N ILE A 57 -4.59 -2.78 19.79
CA ILE A 57 -3.26 -2.63 20.41
C ILE A 57 -3.09 -3.67 21.52
N TRP A 58 -4.09 -3.78 22.40
CA TRP A 58 -4.07 -4.75 23.47
C TRP A 58 -3.93 -6.19 22.93
N ILE A 59 -4.76 -6.59 21.96
CA ILE A 59 -4.70 -7.92 21.33
C ILE A 59 -3.32 -8.16 20.69
N ALA A 60 -2.78 -7.19 19.95
CA ALA A 60 -1.47 -7.29 19.31
C ALA A 60 -0.35 -7.52 20.33
N LYS A 61 -0.37 -6.79 21.45
CA LYS A 61 0.57 -6.98 22.56
C LYS A 61 0.37 -8.32 23.27
N GLN A 62 -0.88 -8.75 23.49
CA GLN A 62 -1.16 -10.05 24.10
C GLN A 62 -0.60 -11.21 23.25
N ASN A 63 -0.77 -11.14 21.92
CA ASN A 63 -0.25 -12.12 20.98
C ASN A 63 1.29 -12.09 20.87
N SER A 64 1.91 -11.01 21.35
CA SER A 64 3.35 -10.77 21.32
C SER A 64 4.03 -10.83 22.70
N LYS A 65 3.38 -11.44 23.70
CA LYS A 65 3.88 -11.51 25.08
C LYS A 65 5.26 -12.16 25.24
N ASN A 66 5.58 -13.12 24.36
CA ASN A 66 6.82 -13.89 24.41
C ASN A 66 7.53 -13.79 23.06
N PRO A 67 8.09 -12.62 22.70
CA PRO A 67 8.73 -12.46 21.42
C PRO A 67 10.01 -13.31 21.33
N PRO A 68 10.37 -13.83 20.14
CA PRO A 68 11.70 -14.40 19.90
C PRO A 68 12.79 -13.36 20.19
N ASN A 69 13.97 -13.81 20.63
CA ASN A 69 15.00 -12.97 21.24
C ASN A 69 15.38 -11.68 20.47
N ASP A 70 15.79 -10.69 21.27
CA ASP A 70 16.18 -9.29 20.99
C ASP A 70 15.07 -8.30 20.61
N LEU A 71 13.81 -8.74 20.57
CA LEU A 71 12.65 -7.87 20.37
C LEU A 71 11.90 -7.58 21.67
N THR A 72 11.51 -6.32 21.85
CA THR A 72 10.50 -5.88 22.80
C THR A 72 9.10 -6.36 22.39
N GLN A 73 8.17 -6.37 23.34
CA GLN A 73 6.77 -6.72 23.07
C GLN A 73 6.14 -5.78 22.03
N ASP A 74 6.50 -4.50 22.05
CA ASP A 74 5.97 -3.49 21.14
C ASP A 74 6.53 -3.67 19.73
N GLU A 75 7.83 -3.96 19.59
CA GLU A 75 8.41 -4.33 18.29
C GLU A 75 7.73 -5.56 17.73
N SER A 76 7.57 -6.62 18.53
CA SER A 76 6.87 -7.82 18.07
C SER A 76 5.39 -7.58 17.74
N ALA A 77 4.73 -6.66 18.45
CA ALA A 77 3.33 -6.30 18.20
C ALA A 77 3.15 -5.37 16.99
N ALA A 78 4.19 -4.65 16.56
CA ALA A 78 4.21 -3.85 15.34
C ALA A 78 4.61 -4.67 14.08
N ILE A 79 5.33 -5.77 14.26
CA ILE A 79 5.75 -6.71 13.20
C ILE A 79 4.62 -7.54 12.51
N PRO A 80 3.37 -7.72 13.00
CA PRO A 80 2.40 -8.65 12.40
C PRO A 80 2.23 -8.46 10.89
N LEU A 81 2.20 -7.21 10.39
CA LEU A 81 2.11 -6.93 8.96
C LEU A 81 3.27 -7.56 8.15
N ALA A 82 4.49 -7.54 8.68
CA ALA A 82 5.67 -8.14 8.06
C ALA A 82 5.68 -9.68 8.12
N LYS A 83 4.86 -10.29 8.97
CA LYS A 83 4.71 -11.76 9.10
C LYS A 83 3.52 -12.33 8.31
N ILE A 84 2.68 -11.48 7.72
CA ILE A 84 1.56 -11.94 6.89
C ILE A 84 2.15 -12.55 5.61
N PRO A 85 1.72 -13.76 5.21
CA PRO A 85 2.21 -14.38 3.99
C PRO A 85 1.90 -13.49 2.79
N ALA A 86 2.92 -13.26 1.97
CA ALA A 86 2.73 -12.63 0.68
C ALA A 86 1.92 -13.56 -0.22
N ALA A 87 0.94 -13.00 -0.91
CA ALA A 87 0.26 -13.66 -2.00
C ALA A 87 1.25 -13.99 -3.12
N PRO A 88 1.05 -15.13 -3.81
CA PRO A 88 1.76 -15.37 -5.06
C PRO A 88 1.42 -14.29 -6.09
N ARG A 89 2.23 -14.22 -7.15
CA ARG A 89 1.96 -13.34 -8.30
C ARG A 89 0.54 -13.53 -8.82
N GLN A 90 -0.24 -12.46 -8.83
CA GLN A 90 -1.63 -12.50 -9.28
C GLN A 90 -2.11 -11.10 -9.69
N THR A 91 -3.29 -11.03 -10.32
CA THR A 91 -3.95 -9.77 -10.61
C THR A 91 -4.88 -9.41 -9.47
N VAL A 92 -4.76 -8.18 -8.97
CA VAL A 92 -5.67 -7.59 -7.99
C VAL A 92 -6.34 -6.35 -8.57
N TRP A 93 -7.48 -5.99 -8.00
CA TRP A 93 -8.34 -4.93 -8.49
C TRP A 93 -8.56 -3.89 -7.41
N ARG A 94 -8.60 -2.61 -7.82
CA ARG A 94 -8.94 -1.48 -6.96
C ARG A 94 -9.82 -0.49 -7.71
N GLY A 95 -10.92 -0.09 -7.10
CA GLY A 95 -11.80 0.97 -7.61
C GLY A 95 -11.59 2.29 -6.87
N LEU A 96 -11.71 3.40 -7.60
CA LEU A 96 -11.72 4.76 -7.05
C LEU A 96 -12.78 5.62 -7.76
N HIS A 97 -13.41 6.54 -7.03
CA HIS A 97 -14.45 7.45 -7.53
C HIS A 97 -13.88 8.76 -8.09
N LEU A 98 -12.86 8.66 -8.96
CA LEU A 98 -12.28 9.79 -9.69
C LEU A 98 -11.62 9.32 -11.00
N ASP A 99 -11.34 10.25 -11.91
CA ASP A 99 -10.56 10.00 -13.14
C ASP A 99 -9.06 10.21 -12.88
N LEU A 100 -8.27 9.14 -13.01
CA LEU A 100 -6.81 9.15 -12.89
C LEU A 100 -6.09 8.83 -14.21
N SER A 101 -6.82 8.83 -15.34
CA SER A 101 -6.27 8.51 -16.65
C SER A 101 -5.16 9.48 -17.07
N LYS A 102 -5.24 10.76 -16.67
CA LYS A 102 -4.22 11.76 -16.98
C LYS A 102 -2.94 11.60 -16.16
N ASP A 103 -3.06 11.10 -14.93
CA ASP A 103 -1.94 10.93 -14.01
C ASP A 103 -1.16 9.63 -14.24
N CYS A 104 -1.74 8.68 -14.99
CA CYS A 104 -1.15 7.38 -15.25
C CYS A 104 -0.90 7.11 -16.75
N PRO A 105 -0.21 7.95 -17.53
CA PRO A 105 -0.04 7.71 -18.96
C PRO A 105 0.67 6.36 -19.26
N PRO A 106 0.30 5.62 -20.33
CA PRO A 106 0.94 4.36 -20.68
C PRO A 106 2.46 4.50 -20.87
N GLY A 107 3.22 3.55 -20.33
CA GLY A 107 4.70 3.52 -20.34
C GLY A 107 5.35 4.21 -19.14
N GLU A 108 4.59 4.99 -18.38
CA GLU A 108 5.07 5.68 -17.19
C GLU A 108 5.37 4.69 -16.06
N LYS A 109 6.38 5.01 -15.25
CA LYS A 109 6.69 4.26 -14.04
C LYS A 109 6.32 5.10 -12.82
N ILE A 110 5.46 4.54 -11.98
CA ILE A 110 4.91 5.23 -10.80
C ILE A 110 5.28 4.46 -9.53
N THR A 111 5.35 5.18 -8.41
CA THR A 111 5.45 4.56 -7.08
C THR A 111 4.12 4.74 -6.37
N TRP A 112 3.50 3.63 -5.98
CA TRP A 112 2.30 3.60 -5.17
C TRP A 112 2.67 3.71 -3.70
N TRP A 113 2.58 4.92 -3.14
CA TRP A 113 3.12 5.22 -1.81
C TRP A 113 2.25 4.74 -0.65
N ALA A 114 0.94 4.65 -0.84
CA ALA A 114 0.01 4.30 0.23
C ALA A 114 -0.14 2.78 0.40
N PHE A 115 -0.49 2.33 1.61
CA PHE A 115 -1.14 1.03 1.75
C PHE A 115 -2.53 1.10 1.12
N SER A 116 -2.88 0.11 0.32
CA SER A 116 -4.18 0.13 -0.36
C SER A 116 -4.82 -1.24 -0.38
N SER A 117 -6.04 -1.29 0.13
CA SER A 117 -6.88 -2.48 0.03
C SER A 117 -7.24 -2.73 -1.44
N CYS A 118 -7.05 -3.96 -1.87
CA CYS A 118 -7.39 -4.47 -3.19
C CYS A 118 -8.13 -5.80 -3.03
N THR A 119 -8.83 -6.22 -4.08
CA THR A 119 -9.55 -7.50 -4.10
C THR A 119 -9.10 -8.35 -5.27
N THR A 120 -9.11 -9.68 -5.14
CA THR A 120 -9.03 -10.58 -6.30
C THR A 120 -10.38 -10.85 -6.94
N SER A 121 -11.48 -10.43 -6.29
CA SER A 121 -12.84 -10.70 -6.71
C SER A 121 -13.50 -9.47 -7.33
N LEU A 122 -13.67 -9.48 -8.66
CA LEU A 122 -14.33 -8.38 -9.38
C LEU A 122 -15.76 -8.11 -8.90
N SER A 123 -16.48 -9.12 -8.40
CA SER A 123 -17.85 -8.94 -7.91
C SER A 123 -17.92 -8.00 -6.70
N VAL A 124 -16.84 -7.87 -5.92
CA VAL A 124 -16.77 -6.92 -4.81
C VAL A 124 -16.89 -5.49 -5.32
N LEU A 125 -16.33 -5.20 -6.49
CA LEU A 125 -16.33 -3.86 -7.09
C LEU A 125 -17.71 -3.44 -7.62
N GLU A 126 -18.67 -4.35 -7.73
CA GLU A 126 -20.06 -3.99 -8.09
C GLU A 126 -20.75 -3.15 -7.00
N SER A 127 -20.25 -3.19 -5.77
CA SER A 127 -20.75 -2.36 -4.66
C SER A 127 -20.31 -0.91 -4.81
N ASP A 128 -21.26 0.01 -4.56
CA ASP A 128 -21.04 1.46 -4.54
C ASP A 128 -20.02 1.92 -3.48
N LEU A 129 -19.71 1.07 -2.49
CA LEU A 129 -18.66 1.36 -1.51
C LEU A 129 -17.26 1.31 -2.13
N TYR A 130 -17.07 0.59 -3.24
CA TYR A 130 -15.76 0.37 -3.85
C TYR A 130 -15.62 1.07 -5.20
N LEU A 131 -16.43 0.67 -6.18
CA LEU A 131 -16.41 1.25 -7.53
C LEU A 131 -17.83 1.58 -7.99
N GLY A 132 -18.76 0.66 -7.79
CA GLY A 132 -20.14 0.80 -8.24
C GLY A 132 -20.25 1.01 -9.76
N ASN A 133 -21.38 1.57 -10.18
CA ASN A 133 -21.67 1.83 -11.58
C ASN A 133 -22.05 3.28 -11.88
N VAL A 134 -21.96 4.18 -10.90
CA VAL A 134 -22.36 5.58 -11.00
C VAL A 134 -21.17 6.51 -10.83
N GLY A 135 -21.11 7.55 -11.67
CA GLY A 135 -20.14 8.63 -11.53
C GLY A 135 -18.79 8.30 -12.16
N THR A 136 -17.96 9.35 -12.28
CA THR A 136 -16.61 9.23 -12.82
C THR A 136 -15.75 8.38 -11.91
N ARG A 137 -15.16 7.32 -12.46
CA ARG A 137 -14.48 6.30 -11.69
C ARG A 137 -13.32 5.67 -12.46
N THR A 138 -12.34 5.21 -11.70
CA THR A 138 -11.17 4.49 -12.21
C THR A 138 -11.13 3.09 -11.62
N LEU A 139 -10.98 2.08 -12.48
CA LEU A 139 -10.70 0.70 -12.13
C LEU A 139 -9.24 0.37 -12.46
N PHE A 140 -8.46 0.04 -11.44
CA PHE A 140 -7.12 -0.49 -11.61
C PHE A 140 -7.14 -2.01 -11.74
N SER A 141 -6.47 -2.50 -12.78
CA SER A 141 -6.02 -3.89 -12.91
C SER A 141 -4.54 -3.91 -12.56
N ILE A 142 -4.13 -4.57 -11.47
CA ILE A 142 -2.74 -4.52 -10.99
C ILE A 142 -2.17 -5.94 -10.97
N GLU A 143 -1.20 -6.23 -11.84
CA GLU A 143 -0.40 -7.45 -11.75
C GLU A 143 0.63 -7.27 -10.63
N THR A 144 0.44 -7.95 -9.49
CA THR A 144 1.33 -7.84 -8.33
C THR A 144 2.39 -8.94 -8.31
N ILE A 145 3.59 -8.57 -7.86
CA ILE A 145 4.66 -9.49 -7.45
C ILE A 145 4.45 -9.94 -6.01
N ASN A 146 4.08 -8.99 -5.14
CA ASN A 146 3.78 -9.23 -3.75
C ASN A 146 2.63 -8.34 -3.29
N GLY A 147 1.75 -8.92 -2.48
CA GLY A 147 0.69 -8.24 -1.74
C GLY A 147 0.38 -9.09 -0.51
N LEU A 148 -0.06 -8.49 0.59
CA LEU A 148 -0.30 -9.25 1.81
C LEU A 148 -1.71 -9.82 1.82
N ILE A 149 -1.84 -11.13 2.03
CA ILE A 149 -3.15 -11.76 2.18
C ILE A 149 -3.67 -11.45 3.58
N ILE A 150 -4.61 -10.52 3.68
CA ILE A 150 -5.21 -10.14 4.98
C ILE A 150 -6.61 -10.72 5.18
N ARG A 151 -7.05 -11.64 4.30
CA ARG A 151 -8.37 -12.29 4.38
C ARG A 151 -8.70 -12.89 5.76
N SER A 152 -7.72 -13.52 6.42
CA SER A 152 -7.91 -14.11 7.76
C SER A 152 -8.04 -13.07 8.88
N HIS A 153 -7.77 -11.80 8.58
CA HIS A 153 -7.77 -10.67 9.51
C HIS A 153 -8.77 -9.57 9.11
N SER A 154 -9.46 -9.73 7.97
CA SER A 154 -10.47 -8.77 7.49
C SER A 154 -11.80 -8.98 8.20
N HIS A 155 -12.49 -7.88 8.52
CA HIS A 155 -13.85 -7.91 9.06
C HIS A 155 -14.85 -8.52 8.07
N PHE A 156 -14.54 -8.54 6.76
CA PHE A 156 -15.37 -9.08 5.69
C PHE A 156 -14.65 -10.23 4.96
N THR A 157 -14.88 -11.46 5.42
CA THR A 157 -14.18 -12.68 4.94
C THR A 157 -14.42 -13.04 3.46
N THR A 158 -15.35 -12.37 2.79
CA THR A 158 -15.76 -12.61 1.41
C THR A 158 -15.06 -11.73 0.37
N GLU A 159 -14.28 -10.75 0.79
CA GLU A 159 -13.72 -9.75 -0.12
C GLU A 159 -12.42 -10.18 -0.80
N ASP A 160 -11.87 -11.35 -0.41
CA ASP A 160 -10.56 -11.86 -0.85
C ASP A 160 -9.51 -10.74 -0.85
N GLU A 161 -9.43 -10.07 0.30
CA GLU A 161 -8.68 -8.83 0.46
C GLU A 161 -7.17 -9.06 0.38
N ILE A 162 -6.53 -8.31 -0.50
CA ILE A 162 -5.09 -8.22 -0.68
C ILE A 162 -4.68 -6.79 -0.38
N LEU A 163 -3.77 -6.63 0.58
CA LEU A 163 -3.18 -5.33 0.85
C LEU A 163 -2.01 -5.10 -0.10
N LEU A 164 -2.15 -4.11 -0.98
CA LEU A 164 -1.04 -3.57 -1.75
C LEU A 164 -0.14 -2.78 -0.79
N LEU A 165 1.15 -3.11 -0.82
CA LEU A 165 2.15 -2.50 0.07
C LEU A 165 2.47 -1.07 -0.35
N SER A 166 2.79 -0.23 0.62
CA SER A 166 3.37 1.08 0.37
C SER A 166 4.71 0.97 -0.37
N GLY A 167 5.01 1.98 -1.19
CA GLY A 167 6.23 2.02 -2.01
C GLY A 167 6.23 1.02 -3.16
N THR A 168 5.08 0.47 -3.56
CA THR A 168 5.02 -0.50 -4.65
C THR A 168 5.35 0.17 -5.98
N PHE A 169 6.38 -0.30 -6.68
CA PHE A 169 6.80 0.24 -7.97
C PHE A 169 6.03 -0.40 -9.13
N LEU A 170 5.35 0.42 -9.94
CA LEU A 170 4.42 -0.03 -10.97
C LEU A 170 4.77 0.62 -12.32
N GLU A 171 4.57 -0.13 -13.41
CA GLU A 171 4.59 0.39 -14.79
C GLU A 171 3.14 0.43 -15.31
N VAL A 172 2.72 1.57 -15.87
CA VAL A 172 1.45 1.65 -16.58
C VAL A 172 1.58 0.93 -17.92
N LYS A 173 0.88 -0.20 -18.07
CA LYS A 173 0.91 -1.01 -19.29
C LYS A 173 -0.04 -0.48 -20.36
N SER A 174 -1.25 -0.11 -19.96
CA SER A 174 -2.29 0.32 -20.89
C SER A 174 -3.43 1.03 -20.16
N GLN A 175 -4.21 1.79 -20.91
CA GLN A 175 -5.49 2.35 -20.46
C GLN A 175 -6.61 1.96 -21.44
N LEU A 176 -7.83 1.88 -20.92
CA LEU A 176 -9.04 1.65 -21.69
C LEU A 176 -10.19 2.48 -21.08
N ASN A 177 -10.95 3.18 -21.90
CA ASN A 177 -12.12 3.94 -21.46
C ASN A 177 -13.39 3.32 -22.10
N PRO A 178 -13.92 2.22 -21.53
CA PRO A 178 -15.04 1.50 -22.13
C PRO A 178 -16.38 2.26 -22.04
N ALA A 179 -16.48 3.21 -21.12
CA ALA A 179 -17.63 4.11 -20.97
C ALA A 179 -17.14 5.54 -20.67
N PRO A 180 -17.97 6.58 -20.89
CA PRO A 180 -17.56 7.98 -20.68
C PRO A 180 -17.11 8.30 -19.25
N ASP A 181 -17.61 7.54 -18.27
CA ASP A 181 -17.40 7.74 -16.84
C ASP A 181 -16.54 6.65 -16.20
N LEU A 182 -16.06 5.66 -16.97
CA LEU A 182 -15.23 4.57 -16.48
C LEU A 182 -13.86 4.57 -17.18
N HIS A 183 -12.82 4.73 -16.39
CA HIS A 183 -11.43 4.64 -16.80
C HIS A 183 -10.82 3.33 -16.27
N VAL A 184 -10.24 2.51 -17.14
CA VAL A 184 -9.58 1.27 -16.75
C VAL A 184 -8.08 1.44 -16.98
N ILE A 185 -7.29 1.24 -15.93
CA ILE A 185 -5.83 1.42 -15.96
C ILE A 185 -5.17 0.09 -15.60
N HIS A 186 -4.34 -0.43 -16.50
CA HIS A 186 -3.59 -1.64 -16.28
C HIS A 186 -2.17 -1.30 -15.80
N LEU A 187 -1.83 -1.79 -14.61
CA LEU A 187 -0.54 -1.62 -13.96
C LEU A 187 0.13 -2.98 -13.82
N GLN A 188 1.45 -3.00 -14.00
CA GLN A 188 2.28 -4.17 -13.71
C GLN A 188 3.34 -3.79 -12.69
N GLN A 189 3.38 -4.52 -11.58
CA GLN A 189 4.43 -4.34 -10.59
C GLN A 189 5.79 -4.72 -11.14
N LYS A 190 6.78 -3.90 -10.82
CA LYS A 190 8.18 -4.05 -11.19
C LYS A 190 9.04 -4.09 -9.94
N ILE A 191 10.19 -4.73 -10.06
CA ILE A 191 11.24 -4.60 -9.06
C ILE A 191 11.83 -3.18 -9.23
N PRO A 192 11.89 -2.36 -8.16
CA PRO A 192 12.44 -1.02 -8.27
C PRO A 192 13.94 -1.08 -8.63
N PRO A 193 14.45 -0.08 -9.38
CA PRO A 193 15.87 -0.04 -9.78
C PRO A 193 16.81 0.12 -8.57
N HIS A 194 16.29 0.68 -7.48
CA HIS A 194 16.98 0.81 -6.20
C HIS A 194 16.03 0.32 -5.09
N VAL A 195 16.51 -0.63 -4.28
CA VAL A 195 15.78 -1.12 -3.11
C VAL A 195 15.93 -0.06 -2.01
N LEU A 196 14.83 0.63 -1.68
CA LEU A 196 14.83 1.67 -0.63
C LEU A 196 14.85 1.08 0.79
N LEU A 197 14.26 -0.10 0.94
CA LEU A 197 14.25 -0.92 2.15
C LEU A 197 14.45 -2.37 1.71
N GLU A 198 15.50 -3.03 2.19
CA GLU A 198 15.64 -4.46 1.98
C GLU A 198 14.41 -5.17 2.56
N PRO A 199 13.80 -6.14 1.84
CA PRO A 199 12.71 -6.91 2.39
C PRO A 199 13.14 -7.50 3.73
N PRO A 200 12.33 -7.40 4.80
CA PRO A 200 12.74 -7.76 6.15
C PRO A 200 13.17 -9.22 6.30
N PHE A 201 12.84 -10.08 5.32
CA PHE A 201 13.23 -11.47 5.29
C PHE A 201 13.64 -11.84 3.85
N GLU A 202 14.89 -12.27 3.66
CA GLU A 202 15.27 -12.99 2.45
C GLU A 202 14.46 -14.28 2.38
N SER A 203 13.74 -14.50 1.28
CA SER A 203 13.15 -15.81 1.01
C SER A 203 14.31 -16.79 0.77
N ILE A 204 14.67 -17.55 1.80
CA ILE A 204 15.61 -18.66 1.67
C ILE A 204 14.96 -19.67 0.71
N SER A 205 15.62 -19.87 -0.42
CA SER A 205 15.30 -20.89 -1.43
C SER A 205 15.46 -22.30 -0.91
#